data_AF-A0A518HL68-F1
#
_entry.id   AF-A0A518HL68-F1
#
_cell.length_a   1.000
_cell.length_b   1.000
_cell.length_c   1.000
_cell.angle_alpha   90.00
_cell.angle_beta   90.00
_cell.angle_gamma   90.00
#
_symmetry.space_group_name_H-M   'P 1'
#
loop_
_entity.id
_entity.type
_entity.pdbx_description
1 polymer ?
#
loop_
_entity_poly.entity_id
_entity_poly.type
_entity_poly.pdbx_seq_one_letter_code
_entity_poly.pdbx_strand_id
1 'polypeptide(L)'
;MLDPTKKYPMVMPDGTVIKTVVALNQVIKHPRIEIGDFTYFGHLEELDDYASYLAPFLFPLSPERLVIGKFGQIAHGVRFITSSANHNLRGFSTYPFNNFRMHEQTTLEEIQAMFEIPGRKGDTVIGHVSVLSSHVDGSGSVVGFFPLLEKPMARLPDPQLARQWRERLDRFEHSELTVAKFCEVEGYSAASFYQWRRKLRDEKSPGDPAFIPVQFDASELSCAARRGFEIDLPGGATVKVPPDATTVERRELIADIVQATAVEVTL
;
A
#
# COMPACT_ATOMS: atom_id res chain seq x y z
N MET A 1 28.66 4.87 -15.23
CA MET A 1 27.40 4.11 -15.48
C MET A 1 26.87 3.63 -14.14
N LEU A 2 25.55 3.52 -13.96
CA LEU A 2 24.96 2.97 -12.73
C LEU A 2 25.28 1.47 -12.63
N ASP A 3 25.63 0.99 -11.43
CA ASP A 3 25.96 -0.41 -11.14
C ASP A 3 25.03 -0.95 -10.04
N PRO A 4 24.14 -1.92 -10.36
CA PRO A 4 23.17 -2.46 -9.40
C PRO A 4 23.79 -3.42 -8.38
N THR A 5 25.06 -3.81 -8.55
CA THR A 5 25.79 -4.72 -7.67
C THR A 5 26.59 -3.98 -6.59
N LYS A 6 26.67 -2.66 -6.68
CA LYS A 6 27.44 -1.83 -5.74
C LYS A 6 26.67 -1.62 -4.44
N LYS A 7 27.23 -2.08 -3.31
CA LYS A 7 26.66 -1.86 -1.97
C LYS A 7 26.39 -0.39 -1.65
N TYR A 8 27.35 0.48 -1.96
CA TYR A 8 27.27 1.92 -1.70
C TYR A 8 27.22 2.69 -3.03
N PRO A 9 26.02 2.98 -3.56
CA PRO A 9 25.88 3.58 -4.89
C PRO A 9 26.30 5.05 -4.94
N MET A 10 26.19 5.78 -3.83
CA MET A 10 26.48 7.22 -3.79
C MET A 10 27.96 7.50 -3.50
N VAL A 11 28.66 8.07 -4.48
CA VAL A 11 30.06 8.50 -4.38
C VAL A 11 30.18 9.92 -4.88
N MET A 12 30.81 10.78 -4.08
CA MET A 12 31.03 12.19 -4.36
C MET A 12 32.11 12.40 -5.45
N PRO A 13 32.19 13.57 -6.11
CA PRO A 13 33.19 13.83 -7.15
C PRO A 13 34.64 13.69 -6.69
N ASP A 14 34.90 13.87 -5.39
CA ASP A 14 36.22 13.69 -4.76
C ASP A 14 36.54 12.22 -4.42
N GLY A 15 35.63 11.29 -4.72
CA GLY A 15 35.76 9.87 -4.42
C GLY A 15 35.20 9.44 -3.06
N THR A 16 34.70 10.37 -2.24
CA THR A 16 34.12 10.05 -0.93
C THR A 16 32.87 9.18 -1.08
N VAL A 17 32.84 8.01 -0.42
CA VAL A 17 31.71 7.08 -0.44
C VAL A 17 30.72 7.43 0.67
N ILE A 18 29.46 7.66 0.33
CA ILE A 18 28.39 7.92 1.29
C ILE A 18 27.82 6.60 1.77
N LYS A 19 28.33 6.09 2.90
CA LYS A 19 27.95 4.77 3.42
C LYS A 19 26.56 4.68 4.03
N THR A 20 25.96 5.82 4.36
CA THR A 20 24.59 5.90 4.85
C THR A 20 23.54 5.70 3.76
N VAL A 21 23.95 5.60 2.49
CA VAL A 21 23.09 5.25 1.36
C VAL A 21 23.52 3.88 0.83
N VAL A 22 22.64 2.89 0.93
CA VAL A 22 22.94 1.50 0.55
C VAL A 22 21.97 0.96 -0.49
N ALA A 23 22.47 0.17 -1.44
CA ALA A 23 21.65 -0.62 -2.35
C ALA A 23 21.05 -1.80 -1.59
N LEU A 24 19.72 -1.86 -1.48
CA LEU A 24 19.04 -2.78 -0.58
C LEU A 24 19.16 -4.25 -1.01
N ASN A 25 19.15 -4.51 -2.32
CA ASN A 25 19.35 -5.85 -2.87
C ASN A 25 20.76 -6.42 -2.59
N GLN A 26 21.74 -5.57 -2.21
CA GLN A 26 23.09 -5.99 -1.87
C GLN A 26 23.30 -6.23 -0.37
N VAL A 27 22.43 -5.69 0.49
CA VAL A 27 22.59 -5.76 1.95
C VAL A 27 21.53 -6.62 2.63
N ILE A 28 20.37 -6.84 2.00
CA ILE A 28 19.31 -7.68 2.56
C ILE A 28 19.41 -9.10 2.00
N LYS A 29 19.62 -10.06 2.92
CA LYS A 29 19.55 -11.50 2.64
C LYS A 29 18.47 -12.11 3.51
N HIS A 30 17.22 -12.03 3.05
CA HIS A 30 16.07 -12.57 3.77
C HIS A 30 15.18 -13.38 2.83
N PRO A 31 14.78 -14.63 3.16
CA PRO A 31 14.07 -15.51 2.23
C PRO A 31 12.66 -15.01 1.85
N ARG A 32 12.11 -14.10 2.65
CA ARG A 32 10.81 -13.46 2.43
C ARG A 32 10.87 -12.04 1.89
N ILE A 33 12.06 -11.49 1.63
CA ILE A 33 12.21 -10.14 1.07
C ILE A 33 12.85 -10.24 -0.31
N GLU A 34 12.23 -9.61 -1.28
CA GLU A 34 12.73 -9.50 -2.65
C GLU A 34 12.82 -8.03 -3.03
N ILE A 35 13.96 -7.63 -3.59
CA ILE A 35 14.26 -6.22 -3.86
C ILE A 35 14.86 -6.09 -5.25
N GLY A 36 14.23 -5.26 -6.08
CA GLY A 36 14.70 -4.94 -7.41
C GLY A 36 15.96 -4.08 -7.42
N ASP A 37 16.68 -4.16 -8.55
CA ASP A 37 17.87 -3.35 -8.81
C ASP A 37 17.65 -1.85 -8.60
N PHE A 38 18.73 -1.16 -8.20
CA PHE A 38 18.77 0.30 -8.02
C PHE A 38 17.84 0.84 -6.92
N THR A 39 17.19 -0.03 -6.16
CA THR A 39 16.43 0.35 -4.97
C THR A 39 17.38 0.56 -3.79
N TYR A 40 17.36 1.76 -3.21
CA TYR A 40 18.27 2.15 -2.14
C TYR A 40 17.54 2.58 -0.88
N PHE A 41 18.27 2.53 0.23
CA PHE A 41 17.85 3.08 1.51
C PHE A 41 18.86 4.13 1.98
N GLY A 42 18.38 5.34 2.24
CA GLY A 42 19.15 6.41 2.88
C GLY A 42 18.85 6.45 4.36
N HIS A 43 19.83 6.09 5.20
CA HIS A 43 19.72 6.11 6.65
C HIS A 43 20.57 7.22 7.27
N LEU A 44 20.50 7.40 8.60
CA LEU A 44 21.37 8.35 9.30
C LEU A 44 22.69 7.69 9.74
N GLU A 45 22.70 6.37 9.85
CA GLU A 45 23.85 5.56 10.26
C GLU A 45 23.96 4.27 9.42
N GLU A 46 25.04 3.53 9.57
CA GLU A 46 25.13 2.17 9.02
C GLU A 46 24.42 1.19 9.95
N LEU A 47 23.76 0.17 9.39
CA LEU A 47 23.05 -0.85 10.17
C LEU A 47 23.68 -2.22 9.94
N ASP A 48 23.67 -3.04 10.98
CA ASP A 48 24.09 -4.44 10.89
C ASP A 48 23.03 -5.31 10.18
N ASP A 49 21.74 -5.03 10.43
CA ASP A 49 20.61 -5.76 9.86
C ASP A 49 19.53 -4.82 9.30
N TYR A 50 19.66 -4.53 8.00
CA TYR A 50 18.68 -3.73 7.26
C TYR A 50 17.32 -4.43 7.10
N ALA A 51 17.28 -5.76 7.09
CA ALA A 51 16.03 -6.51 6.92
C ALA A 51 15.15 -6.36 8.15
N SER A 52 15.71 -6.63 9.33
CA SER A 52 15.01 -6.48 10.61
C SER A 52 14.68 -5.02 10.92
N TYR A 53 15.53 -4.07 10.50
CA TYR A 53 15.21 -2.65 10.63
C TYR A 53 14.01 -2.27 9.77
N LEU A 54 13.99 -2.62 8.48
CA LEU A 54 12.92 -2.21 7.57
C LEU A 54 11.62 -3.01 7.77
N ALA A 55 11.68 -4.30 8.09
CA ALA A 55 10.52 -5.18 8.23
C ALA A 55 10.60 -6.01 9.53
N PRO A 56 10.44 -5.37 10.70
CA PRO A 56 10.77 -5.98 12.01
C PRO A 56 9.92 -7.20 12.40
N PHE A 57 8.79 -7.42 11.73
CA PHE A 57 7.88 -8.54 12.00
C PHE A 57 7.82 -9.55 10.86
N LEU A 58 8.67 -9.42 9.83
CA LEU A 58 8.73 -10.37 8.74
C LEU A 58 9.85 -11.38 9.01
N PHE A 59 9.47 -12.57 9.47
CA PHE A 59 10.41 -13.62 9.85
C PHE A 59 10.66 -14.59 8.68
N PRO A 60 11.73 -15.40 8.72
CA PRO A 60 11.97 -16.42 7.68
C PRO A 60 10.81 -17.41 7.51
N LEU A 61 10.13 -17.75 8.61
CA LEU A 61 8.97 -18.64 8.65
C LEU A 61 7.66 -17.95 8.27
N SER A 62 7.64 -16.60 8.14
CA SER A 62 6.44 -15.87 7.78
C SER A 62 5.88 -16.37 6.43
N PRO A 63 4.56 -16.56 6.34
CA PRO A 63 3.96 -17.12 5.14
C PRO A 63 3.84 -16.09 4.00
N GLU A 64 3.92 -14.80 4.29
CA GLU A 64 3.92 -13.72 3.30
C GLU A 64 5.33 -13.29 2.88
N ARG A 65 5.40 -12.55 1.77
CA ARG A 65 6.60 -11.88 1.27
C ARG A 65 6.46 -10.35 1.31
N LEU A 66 7.60 -9.68 1.37
CA LEU A 66 7.75 -8.27 1.02
C LEU A 66 8.51 -8.18 -0.31
N VAL A 67 7.86 -7.67 -1.34
CA VAL A 67 8.44 -7.52 -2.68
C VAL A 67 8.52 -6.04 -3.00
N ILE A 68 9.73 -5.53 -3.25
CA ILE A 68 9.98 -4.14 -3.61
C ILE A 68 10.56 -4.12 -5.03
N GLY A 69 9.93 -3.34 -5.91
CA GLY A 69 10.36 -3.17 -7.29
C GLY A 69 11.74 -2.50 -7.43
N LYS A 70 12.07 -2.15 -8.67
CA LYS A 70 13.32 -1.47 -9.05
C LYS A 70 13.21 0.05 -8.85
N PHE A 71 14.36 0.72 -8.70
CA PHE A 71 14.47 2.19 -8.60
C PHE A 71 13.70 2.82 -7.43
N GLY A 72 13.48 2.06 -6.35
CA GLY A 72 12.86 2.57 -5.12
C GLY A 72 13.80 3.45 -4.30
N GLN A 73 13.25 4.47 -3.66
CA GLN A 73 13.98 5.45 -2.87
C GLN A 73 13.39 5.46 -1.47
N ILE A 74 14.05 4.77 -0.52
CA ILE A 74 13.51 4.59 0.82
C ILE A 74 14.30 5.49 1.77
N ALA A 75 13.60 6.40 2.44
CA ALA A 75 14.20 7.32 3.40
C ALA A 75 14.25 6.71 4.81
N HIS A 76 15.13 7.27 5.63
CA HIS A 76 15.24 7.00 7.06
C HIS A 76 13.86 6.94 7.72
N GLY A 77 13.71 6.06 8.71
CA GLY A 77 12.49 5.94 9.51
C GLY A 77 11.43 5.00 8.92
N VAL A 78 11.44 4.70 7.62
CA VAL A 78 10.44 3.79 7.02
C VAL A 78 10.43 2.41 7.69
N ARG A 79 9.22 1.87 7.90
CA ARG A 79 8.95 0.51 8.37
C ARG A 79 7.84 -0.15 7.56
N PHE A 80 8.05 -1.41 7.23
CA PHE A 80 7.07 -2.29 6.60
C PHE A 80 6.48 -3.22 7.66
N ILE A 81 5.24 -2.94 8.04
CA ILE A 81 4.49 -3.78 8.98
C ILE A 81 3.64 -4.76 8.17
N THR A 82 4.06 -6.02 8.12
CA THR A 82 3.37 -7.08 7.38
C THR A 82 2.32 -7.79 8.24
N SER A 83 1.62 -8.76 7.66
CA SER A 83 0.57 -9.51 8.38
C SER A 83 1.08 -10.33 9.56
N SER A 84 2.35 -10.71 9.57
CA SER A 84 3.00 -11.42 10.67
C SER A 84 3.08 -10.62 11.97
N ALA A 85 2.86 -9.30 11.92
CA ALA A 85 2.73 -8.46 13.12
C ALA A 85 1.35 -8.60 13.80
N ASN A 86 0.36 -9.18 13.12
CA ASN A 86 -0.99 -9.27 13.67
C ASN A 86 -1.06 -10.35 14.75
N HIS A 87 -1.97 -10.16 15.71
CA HIS A 87 -2.34 -11.20 16.67
C HIS A 87 -3.59 -11.93 16.19
N ASN A 88 -3.74 -13.19 16.62
CA ASN A 88 -4.98 -13.92 16.39
C ASN A 88 -6.13 -13.30 17.22
N LEU A 89 -7.17 -12.83 16.52
CA LEU A 89 -8.34 -12.18 17.13
C LEU A 89 -9.54 -13.12 17.32
N ARG A 90 -9.43 -14.41 16.94
CA ARG A 90 -10.54 -15.38 17.04
C ARG A 90 -10.57 -16.15 18.36
N GLY A 91 -9.51 -16.09 19.15
CA GLY A 91 -9.42 -16.74 20.45
C GLY A 91 -10.15 -15.97 21.56
N PHE A 92 -10.13 -16.53 22.77
CA PHE A 92 -10.65 -15.86 23.97
C PHE A 92 -9.75 -14.69 24.44
N SER A 93 -8.55 -14.57 23.89
CA SER A 93 -7.57 -13.52 24.18
C SER A 93 -6.68 -13.28 22.96
N THR A 94 -6.21 -12.04 22.81
CA THR A 94 -5.17 -11.65 21.84
C THR A 94 -3.76 -11.86 22.37
N TYR A 95 -3.61 -12.22 23.65
CA TYR A 95 -2.31 -12.49 24.26
C TYR A 95 -1.66 -13.75 23.64
N PRO A 96 -0.40 -13.68 23.17
CA PRO A 96 0.21 -14.76 22.40
C PRO A 96 0.79 -15.85 23.31
N PHE A 97 -0.06 -16.58 24.04
CA PHE A 97 0.35 -17.60 25.00
C PHE A 97 1.34 -18.63 24.41
N ASN A 98 1.13 -19.02 23.16
CA ASN A 98 1.96 -20.01 22.48
C ASN A 98 3.43 -19.56 22.36
N ASN A 99 3.68 -18.25 22.19
CA ASN A 99 5.04 -17.70 22.12
C ASN A 99 5.82 -17.89 23.43
N PHE A 100 5.13 -17.96 24.57
CA PHE A 100 5.73 -18.10 25.90
C PHE A 100 5.64 -19.53 26.47
N ARG A 101 5.09 -20.48 25.69
CA ARG A 101 4.91 -21.88 26.09
C ARG A 101 5.69 -22.87 25.22
N MET A 102 6.53 -22.38 24.32
CA MET A 102 7.44 -23.21 23.55
C MET A 102 8.41 -23.96 24.49
N HIS A 103 8.74 -25.18 24.13
CA HIS A 103 9.66 -26.06 24.87
C HIS A 103 10.49 -26.91 23.90
N GLU A 104 11.44 -27.70 24.40
CA GLU A 104 12.39 -28.47 23.58
C GLU A 104 11.72 -29.41 22.55
N GLN A 105 10.49 -29.86 22.82
CA GLN A 105 9.72 -30.73 21.93
C GLN A 105 8.86 -29.98 20.90
N THR A 106 8.83 -28.65 20.93
CA THR A 106 8.00 -27.86 20.00
C THR A 106 8.55 -27.99 18.58
N THR A 107 7.73 -28.45 17.64
CA THR A 107 8.19 -28.71 16.26
C THR A 107 8.17 -27.44 15.40
N LEU A 108 8.88 -27.49 14.26
CA LEU A 108 8.86 -26.38 13.29
C LEU A 108 7.46 -26.18 12.70
N GLU A 109 6.69 -27.24 12.50
CA GLU A 109 5.31 -27.19 12.02
C GLU A 109 4.42 -26.47 13.04
N GLU A 110 4.59 -26.76 14.33
CA GLU A 110 3.86 -26.07 15.41
C GLU A 110 4.20 -24.58 15.46
N ILE A 111 5.47 -24.21 15.29
CA ILE A 111 5.91 -22.81 15.19
C ILE A 111 5.31 -22.15 13.95
N GLN A 112 5.34 -22.82 12.80
CA GLN A 112 4.81 -22.28 11.56
C GLN A 112 3.30 -22.05 11.62
N ALA A 113 2.55 -22.95 12.27
CA ALA A 113 1.12 -22.79 12.51
C ALA A 113 0.78 -21.53 13.34
N MET A 114 1.72 -21.03 14.16
CA MET A 114 1.51 -19.78 14.91
C MET A 114 1.44 -18.55 13.99
N PHE A 115 2.02 -18.61 12.80
CA PHE A 115 1.95 -17.55 11.79
C PHE A 115 0.69 -17.63 10.91
N GLU A 116 -0.11 -18.69 11.04
CA GLU A 116 -1.34 -18.87 10.27
C GLU A 116 -2.51 -18.12 10.91
N ILE A 117 -2.57 -16.82 10.64
CA ILE A 117 -3.59 -15.94 11.22
C ILE A 117 -4.74 -15.71 10.23
N PRO A 118 -6.01 -15.90 10.65
CA PRO A 118 -7.15 -15.58 9.80
C PRO A 118 -7.19 -14.10 9.39
N GLY A 119 -7.51 -13.81 8.13
CA GLY A 119 -7.57 -12.44 7.62
C GLY A 119 -6.25 -11.88 7.08
N ARG A 120 -5.26 -12.75 6.85
CA ARG A 120 -4.00 -12.41 6.17
C ARG A 120 -4.28 -11.72 4.82
N LYS A 121 -3.59 -10.60 4.58
CA LYS A 121 -3.72 -9.81 3.34
C LYS A 121 -2.89 -10.35 2.17
N GLY A 122 -1.99 -11.30 2.42
CA GLY A 122 -1.06 -11.85 1.44
C GLY A 122 0.25 -11.08 1.39
N ASP A 123 0.96 -11.19 0.27
CA ASP A 123 2.25 -10.52 0.06
C ASP A 123 2.09 -9.00 0.01
N THR A 124 3.07 -8.30 0.58
CA THR A 124 3.20 -6.85 0.46
C THR A 124 4.03 -6.53 -0.76
N VAL A 125 3.44 -5.89 -1.76
CA VAL A 125 4.12 -5.53 -3.02
C VAL A 125 4.19 -4.02 -3.16
N ILE A 126 5.41 -3.51 -3.34
CA ILE A 126 5.73 -2.12 -3.62
C ILE A 126 6.24 -2.06 -5.04
N GLY A 127 5.61 -1.22 -5.87
CA GLY A 127 5.93 -1.08 -7.28
C GLY A 127 7.33 -0.52 -7.56
N HIS A 128 7.62 -0.33 -8.84
CA HIS A 128 8.85 0.34 -9.28
C HIS A 128 8.79 1.84 -8.96
N VAL A 129 9.94 2.53 -8.94
CA VAL A 129 10.04 4.01 -8.85
C VAL A 129 9.23 4.62 -7.68
N SER A 130 9.20 3.93 -6.55
CA SER A 130 8.48 4.38 -5.36
C SER A 130 9.39 5.19 -4.45
N VAL A 131 8.96 6.40 -4.05
CA VAL A 131 9.64 7.21 -3.03
C VAL A 131 8.93 7.00 -1.70
N LEU A 132 9.61 6.51 -0.68
CA LEU A 132 9.03 6.27 0.63
C LEU A 132 9.69 7.17 1.66
N SER A 133 8.90 8.05 2.27
CA SER A 133 9.34 8.91 3.37
C SER A 133 8.64 8.53 4.66
N SER A 134 9.34 8.59 5.78
CA SER A 134 8.71 8.45 7.10
C SER A 134 7.97 9.73 7.45
N HIS A 135 6.66 9.65 7.72
CA HIS A 135 5.94 10.67 8.46
C HIS A 135 5.68 10.16 9.87
N VAL A 136 6.03 10.95 10.88
CA VAL A 136 5.63 10.70 12.27
C VAL A 136 4.30 11.41 12.45
N ASP A 137 3.21 10.66 12.59
CA ASP A 137 1.94 11.28 12.97
C ASP A 137 1.98 11.74 14.44
N GLY A 138 1.04 12.59 14.85
CA GLY A 138 0.94 13.12 16.22
C GLY A 138 0.76 12.06 17.32
N SER A 139 0.68 10.77 16.97
CA SER A 139 0.65 9.63 17.91
C SER A 139 2.00 8.95 18.10
N GLY A 140 3.04 9.39 17.37
CA GLY A 140 4.37 8.77 17.37
C GLY A 140 4.52 7.57 16.43
N SER A 141 3.53 7.30 15.57
CA SER A 141 3.59 6.20 14.61
C SER A 141 4.29 6.65 13.33
N VAL A 142 5.24 5.84 12.83
CA VAL A 142 5.88 6.09 11.54
C VAL A 142 5.07 5.46 10.42
N VAL A 143 4.43 6.29 9.61
CA VAL A 143 3.70 5.88 8.41
C VAL A 143 4.54 6.23 7.19
N GLY A 144 4.86 5.22 6.37
CA GLY A 144 5.48 5.45 5.07
C GLY A 144 4.52 6.20 4.15
N PHE A 145 4.89 7.37 3.67
CA PHE A 145 4.15 8.07 2.61
C PHE A 145 4.44 7.37 1.28
N PHE A 146 3.40 6.81 0.66
CA PHE A 146 3.46 6.26 -0.70
C PHE A 146 2.91 7.34 -1.65
N PRO A 147 3.73 8.04 -2.45
CA PRO A 147 3.22 8.68 -3.64
C PRO A 147 2.68 7.56 -4.51
N LEU A 148 1.36 7.62 -4.73
CA LEU A 148 0.56 6.60 -5.40
C LEU A 148 1.16 6.27 -6.78
N LEU A 149 1.86 5.14 -6.88
CA LEU A 149 1.88 4.33 -8.09
C LEU A 149 0.82 3.25 -7.88
N GLU A 150 -0.08 3.13 -8.85
CA GLU A 150 -1.31 2.36 -8.82
C GLU A 150 -1.15 1.06 -8.02
N LYS A 151 -2.03 0.88 -7.03
CA LYS A 151 -2.16 -0.41 -6.34
C LYS A 151 -2.25 -1.50 -7.40
N PRO A 152 -1.41 -2.55 -7.40
CA PRO A 152 -1.74 -3.73 -8.16
C PRO A 152 -3.10 -4.18 -7.63
N MET A 153 -4.12 -4.10 -8.48
CA MET A 153 -5.47 -4.56 -8.15
C MET A 153 -5.32 -5.95 -7.56
N ALA A 154 -5.80 -6.15 -6.34
CA ALA A 154 -6.01 -7.49 -5.80
C ALA A 154 -6.74 -8.27 -6.90
N ARG A 155 -6.12 -9.35 -7.41
CA ARG A 155 -6.73 -10.18 -8.47
C ARG A 155 -8.16 -10.47 -8.07
N LEU A 156 -9.10 -9.83 -8.77
CA LEU A 156 -10.51 -10.15 -8.65
C LEU A 156 -10.66 -11.62 -9.06
N PRO A 157 -11.52 -12.40 -8.39
CA PRO A 157 -11.93 -13.70 -8.92
C PRO A 157 -12.52 -13.47 -10.32
N ASP A 158 -12.40 -14.47 -11.19
CA ASP A 158 -12.93 -14.50 -12.56
C ASP A 158 -14.09 -13.49 -12.79
N PRO A 159 -13.92 -12.48 -13.64
CA PRO A 159 -14.94 -11.46 -13.92
C PRO A 159 -16.30 -12.05 -14.30
N GLN A 160 -16.33 -13.23 -14.93
CA GLN A 160 -17.56 -13.93 -15.27
C GLN A 160 -18.28 -14.44 -14.02
N LEU A 161 -17.53 -15.02 -13.07
CA LEU A 161 -18.08 -15.48 -11.80
C LEU A 161 -18.63 -14.33 -10.96
N ALA A 162 -17.94 -13.18 -10.95
CA ALA A 162 -18.45 -11.98 -10.27
C ALA A 162 -19.78 -11.48 -10.86
N ARG A 163 -19.91 -11.48 -12.20
CA ARG A 163 -21.16 -11.16 -12.88
C ARG A 163 -22.29 -12.14 -12.51
N GLN A 164 -22.01 -13.43 -12.53
CA GLN A 164 -22.98 -14.47 -12.14
C GLN A 164 -23.49 -14.27 -10.70
N TRP A 165 -22.60 -13.88 -9.78
CA TRP A 165 -22.99 -13.61 -8.38
C TRP A 165 -23.77 -12.31 -8.22
N ARG A 166 -23.51 -11.27 -9.01
CA ARG A 166 -24.35 -10.05 -9.02
C ARG A 166 -25.77 -10.36 -9.48
N GLU A 167 -25.91 -11.06 -10.61
CA GLU A 167 -27.23 -11.47 -11.14
C GLU A 167 -27.97 -12.37 -10.14
N ARG A 168 -27.26 -13.22 -9.41
CA ARG A 168 -27.86 -14.07 -8.37
C ARG A 168 -28.30 -13.29 -7.13
N LEU A 169 -27.51 -12.31 -6.67
CA LEU A 169 -27.88 -11.47 -5.54
C LEU A 169 -29.09 -10.59 -5.89
N ASP A 170 -29.16 -10.10 -7.12
CA ASP A 170 -30.32 -9.36 -7.63
C ASP A 170 -31.58 -10.23 -7.67
N ARG A 171 -31.48 -11.47 -8.17
CA ARG A 171 -32.58 -12.45 -8.08
C ARG A 171 -33.01 -12.75 -6.65
N PHE A 172 -32.06 -12.78 -5.71
CA PHE A 172 -32.38 -12.96 -4.30
C PHE A 172 -33.16 -11.78 -3.73
N GLU A 173 -32.76 -10.54 -4.02
CA GLU A 173 -33.47 -9.34 -3.55
C GLU A 173 -34.92 -9.26 -4.03
N HIS A 174 -35.21 -9.88 -5.17
CA HIS A 174 -36.55 -10.03 -5.73
C HIS A 174 -37.23 -11.36 -5.36
N SER A 175 -36.53 -12.25 -4.66
CA SER A 175 -37.10 -13.50 -4.15
C SER A 175 -37.63 -13.26 -2.73
N GLU A 176 -38.89 -13.55 -2.46
CA GLU A 176 -39.44 -13.55 -1.10
C GLU A 176 -38.94 -14.75 -0.25
N LEU A 177 -37.85 -15.40 -0.69
CA LEU A 177 -37.28 -16.58 -0.07
C LEU A 177 -36.27 -16.19 1.01
N THR A 178 -36.13 -17.04 2.02
CA THR A 178 -35.01 -16.93 2.96
C THR A 178 -33.71 -17.29 2.26
N VAL A 179 -32.57 -16.74 2.70
CA VAL A 179 -31.24 -17.04 2.12
C VAL A 179 -30.99 -18.55 2.05
N ALA A 180 -31.36 -19.28 3.11
CA ALA A 180 -31.21 -20.74 3.15
C ALA A 180 -32.03 -21.43 2.05
N LYS A 181 -33.30 -21.04 1.87
CA LYS A 181 -34.18 -21.64 0.86
C LYS A 181 -33.77 -21.24 -0.56
N PHE A 182 -33.36 -19.99 -0.75
CA PHE A 182 -32.84 -19.50 -2.03
C PHE A 182 -31.56 -20.24 -2.45
N CYS A 183 -30.62 -20.44 -1.51
CA CYS A 183 -29.39 -21.17 -1.75
C CYS A 183 -29.65 -22.65 -2.08
N GLU A 184 -30.63 -23.28 -1.41
CA GLU A 184 -31.07 -24.64 -1.72
C GLU A 184 -31.63 -24.76 -3.14
N VAL A 185 -32.44 -23.79 -3.58
CA VAL A 185 -33.04 -23.77 -4.93
C VAL A 185 -32.00 -23.50 -6.02
N GLU A 186 -31.07 -22.56 -5.80
CA GLU A 186 -30.03 -22.21 -6.77
C GLU A 186 -28.83 -23.19 -6.76
N GLY A 187 -28.76 -24.12 -5.80
CA GLY A 187 -27.71 -25.14 -5.71
C GLY A 187 -26.38 -24.64 -5.13
N TYR A 188 -26.42 -23.69 -4.19
CA TYR A 188 -25.22 -23.11 -3.55
C TYR A 188 -25.29 -23.18 -2.03
N SER A 189 -24.13 -22.99 -1.38
CA SER A 189 -24.09 -22.88 0.07
C SER A 189 -24.43 -21.46 0.54
N ALA A 190 -25.10 -21.35 1.69
CA ALA A 190 -25.34 -20.06 2.35
C ALA A 190 -24.02 -19.33 2.68
N ALA A 191 -22.95 -20.07 2.97
CA ALA A 191 -21.63 -19.51 3.20
C ALA A 191 -21.08 -18.79 1.95
N SER A 192 -21.20 -19.40 0.77
CA SER A 192 -20.81 -18.77 -0.50
C SER A 192 -21.65 -17.52 -0.78
N PHE A 193 -22.96 -17.58 -0.49
CA PHE A 193 -23.86 -16.44 -0.64
C PHE A 193 -23.41 -15.23 0.19
N TYR A 194 -23.18 -15.40 1.49
CA TYR A 194 -22.74 -14.29 2.35
C TYR A 194 -21.34 -13.79 2.01
N GLN A 195 -20.42 -14.69 1.62
CA GLN A 195 -19.08 -14.32 1.18
C GLN A 195 -19.12 -13.42 -0.06
N TRP A 196 -19.90 -13.80 -1.08
CA TRP A 196 -20.03 -13.03 -2.31
C TRP A 196 -20.84 -11.75 -2.13
N ARG A 197 -21.91 -11.77 -1.30
CA ARG A 197 -22.65 -10.55 -0.94
C ARG A 197 -21.75 -9.51 -0.27
N ARG A 198 -20.89 -9.95 0.65
CA ARG A 198 -19.90 -9.06 1.28
C ARG A 198 -18.86 -8.57 0.27
N LYS A 199 -18.31 -9.48 -0.54
CA LYS A 199 -17.26 -9.17 -1.52
C LYS A 199 -17.71 -8.17 -2.58
N LEU A 200 -18.95 -8.28 -3.06
CA LEU A 200 -19.53 -7.39 -4.06
C LEU A 200 -20.10 -6.09 -3.45
N ARG A 201 -20.36 -6.06 -2.14
CA ARG A 201 -20.69 -4.83 -1.41
C ARG A 201 -19.45 -4.01 -1.08
N ASP A 202 -18.33 -4.67 -0.82
CA ASP A 202 -17.03 -4.04 -0.57
C ASP A 202 -16.31 -3.65 -1.89
N GLU A 203 -16.84 -4.03 -3.05
CA GLU A 203 -16.51 -3.39 -4.34
C GLU A 203 -17.04 -1.95 -4.31
N LYS A 204 -16.13 -0.99 -4.12
CA LYS A 204 -16.45 0.43 -4.32
C LYS A 204 -17.04 0.62 -5.73
N SER A 205 -18.21 1.26 -5.81
CA SER A 205 -18.74 1.75 -7.08
C SER A 205 -17.66 2.58 -7.78
N PRO A 206 -17.41 2.37 -9.09
CA PRO A 206 -16.50 3.22 -9.85
C PRO A 206 -17.11 4.62 -9.90
N GLY A 207 -16.64 5.50 -9.01
CA GLY A 207 -17.22 6.82 -8.79
C GLY A 207 -17.05 7.37 -7.38
N ASP A 208 -16.71 6.54 -6.39
CA ASP A 208 -16.42 7.04 -5.04
C ASP A 208 -14.95 7.48 -4.97
N PRO A 209 -14.66 8.79 -4.91
CA PRO A 209 -13.29 9.27 -5.08
C PRO A 209 -12.40 8.73 -3.97
N ALA A 210 -11.25 8.18 -4.35
CA ALA A 210 -10.18 7.74 -3.44
C ALA A 210 -9.41 8.91 -2.80
N PHE A 211 -10.02 10.10 -2.77
CA PHE A 211 -9.49 11.27 -2.12
C PHE A 211 -10.08 11.36 -0.71
N ILE A 212 -9.23 11.39 0.31
CA ILE A 212 -9.60 12.06 1.55
C ILE A 212 -9.52 13.55 1.23
N PRO A 213 -10.63 14.30 1.19
CA PRO A 213 -10.55 15.73 0.95
C PRO A 213 -9.69 16.36 2.04
N VAL A 214 -8.63 17.07 1.65
CA VAL A 214 -7.92 17.96 2.57
C VAL A 214 -8.94 19.00 3.03
N GLN A 215 -9.32 18.92 4.31
CA GLN A 215 -10.18 19.92 4.91
C GLN A 215 -9.35 21.17 5.14
N PHE A 216 -9.54 22.16 4.28
CA PHE A 216 -9.06 23.50 4.51
C PHE A 216 -10.01 24.20 5.48
N ASP A 217 -9.47 25.01 6.39
CA ASP A 217 -10.29 25.92 7.17
C ASP A 217 -10.96 26.91 6.20
N ALA A 218 -12.29 27.01 6.25
CA ALA A 218 -13.06 27.87 5.34
C ALA A 218 -12.63 29.34 5.42
N SER A 219 -12.04 29.74 6.56
CA SER A 219 -11.47 31.06 6.76
C SER A 219 -10.17 31.30 5.96
N GLU A 220 -9.34 30.28 5.77
CA GLU A 220 -8.09 30.34 4.99
C GLU A 220 -8.36 30.32 3.47
N LEU A 221 -9.31 29.49 3.03
CA LEU A 221 -9.79 29.46 1.64
C LEU A 221 -10.41 30.79 1.21
N SER A 222 -11.16 31.44 2.09
CA SER A 222 -11.77 32.76 1.87
C SER A 222 -10.70 33.86 1.71
N CYS A 223 -9.57 33.74 2.41
CA CYS A 223 -8.45 34.68 2.30
C CYS A 223 -7.66 34.48 0.99
N ALA A 224 -7.36 33.23 0.63
CA ALA A 224 -6.65 32.87 -0.61
C ALA A 224 -7.47 33.18 -1.87
N ALA A 225 -8.80 32.94 -1.84
CA ALA A 225 -9.69 33.24 -2.95
C ALA A 225 -9.76 34.74 -3.31
N ARG A 226 -9.40 35.65 -2.38
CA ARG A 226 -9.41 37.11 -2.58
C ARG A 226 -8.09 37.68 -3.08
N ARG A 227 -6.99 36.93 -3.04
CA ARG A 227 -5.65 37.42 -3.41
C ARG A 227 -5.09 36.79 -4.68
N GLY A 228 -5.77 35.78 -5.22
CA GLY A 228 -5.22 34.91 -6.24
C GLY A 228 -4.24 33.93 -5.61
N PHE A 229 -3.88 32.88 -6.35
CA PHE A 229 -2.94 31.87 -5.88
C PHE A 229 -2.11 31.34 -7.04
N GLU A 230 -0.88 30.89 -6.75
CA GLU A 230 0.03 30.33 -7.73
C GLU A 230 0.25 28.85 -7.44
N ILE A 231 0.32 28.03 -8.49
CA ILE A 231 0.57 26.59 -8.44
C ILE A 231 1.86 26.32 -9.20
N ASP A 232 2.88 25.84 -8.52
CA ASP A 232 4.10 25.34 -9.16
C ASP A 232 3.89 23.89 -9.63
N LEU A 233 4.14 23.64 -10.91
CA LEU A 233 3.98 22.34 -11.54
C LEU A 233 5.33 21.61 -11.68
N PRO A 234 5.32 20.27 -11.69
CA PRO A 234 6.49 19.48 -12.07
C PRO A 234 6.99 19.92 -13.46
N GLY A 235 8.29 20.23 -13.57
CA GLY A 235 8.88 20.77 -14.80
C GLY A 235 9.16 22.28 -14.78
N GLY A 236 8.85 22.97 -13.68
CA GLY A 236 9.24 24.37 -13.47
C GLY A 236 8.27 25.40 -14.06
N ALA A 237 7.11 24.96 -14.55
CA ALA A 237 6.04 25.86 -14.95
C ALA A 237 5.24 26.31 -13.72
N THR A 238 4.84 27.58 -13.68
CA THR A 238 4.00 28.13 -12.61
C THR A 238 2.70 28.63 -13.22
N VAL A 239 1.57 28.20 -12.65
CA VAL A 239 0.24 28.63 -13.05
C VAL A 239 -0.30 29.63 -12.03
N LYS A 240 -0.67 30.82 -12.50
CA LYS A 240 -1.22 31.89 -11.65
C LYS A 240 -2.73 32.01 -11.85
N VAL A 241 -3.49 31.85 -10.78
CA VAL A 241 -4.94 32.08 -10.76
C VAL A 241 -5.20 33.48 -10.19
N PRO A 242 -5.71 34.41 -11.00
CA PRO A 242 -6.02 35.75 -10.52
C PRO A 242 -7.25 35.73 -9.58
N PRO A 243 -7.33 36.68 -8.63
CA PRO A 243 -8.37 36.70 -7.60
C PRO A 243 -9.80 36.78 -8.14
N ASP A 244 -9.97 37.38 -9.31
CA ASP A 244 -11.23 37.61 -10.01
C ASP A 244 -11.63 36.50 -10.99
N ALA A 245 -10.80 35.45 -11.14
CA ALA A 245 -11.13 34.32 -11.99
C ALA A 245 -12.47 33.69 -11.57
N THR A 246 -13.37 33.55 -12.53
CA THR A 246 -14.68 32.92 -12.36
C THR A 246 -14.53 31.43 -12.04
N THR A 247 -15.57 30.82 -11.49
CA THR A 247 -15.57 29.37 -11.19
C THR A 247 -15.37 28.52 -12.44
N VAL A 248 -15.79 29.00 -13.61
CA VAL A 248 -15.61 28.31 -14.90
C VAL A 248 -14.14 28.35 -15.31
N GLU A 249 -13.54 29.54 -15.34
CA GLU A 249 -12.11 29.71 -15.70
C GLU A 249 -11.18 28.93 -14.77
N ARG A 250 -11.49 28.87 -13.46
CA ARG A 250 -10.72 28.05 -12.51
C ARG A 250 -10.82 26.56 -12.82
N ARG A 251 -11.98 26.07 -13.26
CA ARG A 251 -12.19 24.66 -13.60
C ARG A 251 -11.49 24.28 -14.89
N GLU A 252 -11.57 25.15 -15.91
CA GLU A 252 -10.87 24.95 -17.19
C GLU A 252 -9.36 24.91 -16.98
N LEU A 253 -8.82 25.84 -16.17
CA LEU A 253 -7.39 25.85 -15.86
C LEU A 253 -6.91 24.57 -15.14
N ILE A 254 -7.71 24.06 -14.20
CA ILE A 254 -7.38 22.78 -13.52
C ILE A 254 -7.41 21.62 -14.53
N ALA A 255 -8.39 21.59 -15.44
CA ALA A 255 -8.48 20.57 -16.48
C ALA A 255 -7.26 20.61 -17.41
N ASP A 256 -6.84 21.80 -17.83
CA ASP A 256 -5.67 22.00 -18.69
C ASP A 256 -4.37 21.57 -18.01
N ILE A 257 -4.20 21.87 -16.71
CA ILE A 257 -3.05 21.41 -15.91
C ILE A 257 -3.02 19.88 -15.84
N VAL A 258 -4.16 19.25 -15.56
CA VAL A 258 -4.27 17.78 -15.47
C VAL A 258 -3.94 17.15 -16.82
N GLN A 259 -4.41 17.73 -17.92
CA GLN A 259 -4.12 17.24 -19.26
C GLN A 259 -2.64 17.45 -19.65
N ALA A 260 -2.05 18.59 -19.32
CA ALA A 260 -0.65 18.89 -19.62
C ALA A 260 0.35 18.06 -18.78
N THR A 261 -0.08 17.57 -17.61
CA THR A 261 0.74 16.73 -16.72
C THR A 261 0.46 15.23 -16.86
N ALA A 262 -0.55 14.85 -17.65
CA ALA A 262 -0.80 13.47 -18.04
C ALA A 262 0.26 13.04 -19.06
N VAL A 263 1.19 12.20 -18.64
CA VAL A 263 2.20 11.60 -19.52
C VAL A 263 1.50 10.74 -20.56
N GLU A 264 1.62 11.08 -21.85
CA GLU A 264 1.20 10.19 -22.93
C GLU A 264 2.03 8.90 -22.86
N VAL A 265 1.40 7.81 -22.39
CA VAL A 265 1.93 6.46 -22.56
C VAL A 265 1.60 6.04 -23.99
N THR A 266 2.52 6.32 -24.92
CA THR A 266 2.49 5.65 -26.22
C THR A 266 2.90 4.20 -25.99
N LEU A 267 1.96 3.28 -26.26
CA LEU A 267 2.14 1.82 -26.19
C LEU A 267 3.18 1.32 -27.20
#